data_AF-A0A8J6BAW2-F1
#
_entry.id   AF-A0A8J6BAW2-F1
#
_cell.length_a   1.000
_cell.length_b   1.000
_cell.length_c   1.000
_cell.angle_alpha   90.00
_cell.angle_beta   90.00
_cell.angle_gamma   90.00
#
_symmetry.space_group_name_H-M   'P 1'
#
loop_
_entity.id
_entity.type
_entity.pdbx_description
1 polymer ?
#
loop_
_entity_poly.entity_id
_entity_poly.type
_entity_poly.pdbx_seq_one_letter_code
_entity_poly.pdbx_strand_id
1 'polypeptide(L)'
;MIESIGIVSRSGLKPLIVQTNSVTKDGTEMMISFAKGFQEEQSFFETSEHRFLYLPLESKAYVVIVTERHSNVVQDLEVLGLLVDILAKQFTEGVTESGIVNSYERVLFVIDEVIPFGTPVTPLSIVEIEKRLKMYSVLEELENEQRKEKEEAARRLRHERELEQQRQKAKEQIGRVIGAVRDIGRDGPSARTVSNLAQAGVGAMTGQSGSPTVPKPRREFVRPDAPAAAPAAAAPVVMAANAMTLDMGMMGQDAWD
;
A
#
# COMPACT_ATOMS: atom_id res chain seq x y z
N MET A 1 17.23 16.21 -23.77
CA MET A 1 16.35 16.32 -22.59
C MET A 1 14.91 16.43 -23.06
N ILE A 2 13.96 15.90 -22.29
CA ILE A 2 12.51 16.06 -22.53
C ILE A 2 12.06 17.34 -21.84
N GLU A 3 11.58 18.31 -22.62
CA GLU A 3 11.27 19.66 -22.16
C GLU A 3 9.81 19.82 -21.78
N SER A 4 8.91 19.20 -22.56
CA SER A 4 7.47 19.27 -22.39
C SER A 4 6.81 17.98 -22.86
N ILE A 5 5.69 17.64 -22.23
CA ILE A 5 4.89 16.45 -22.50
C ILE A 5 3.45 16.90 -22.59
N GLY A 6 2.73 16.45 -23.60
CA GLY A 6 1.34 16.81 -23.82
C GLY A 6 0.49 15.64 -24.25
N ILE A 7 -0.75 15.62 -23.81
CA ILE A 7 -1.81 14.80 -24.41
C ILE A 7 -2.67 15.72 -25.26
N VAL A 8 -2.76 15.42 -26.55
CA VAL A 8 -3.41 16.26 -27.55
C VAL A 8 -4.58 15.49 -28.15
N SER A 9 -5.76 16.11 -28.25
CA SER A 9 -6.92 15.50 -28.89
C SER A 9 -6.66 15.27 -30.39
N ARG A 10 -7.08 14.12 -30.93
CA ARG A 10 -6.97 13.84 -32.37
C ARG A 10 -7.92 14.75 -33.17
N SER A 11 -9.04 15.15 -32.58
CA SER A 11 -9.94 16.15 -33.18
C SER A 11 -9.40 17.56 -32.93
N GLY A 12 -8.84 18.16 -33.97
CA GLY A 12 -8.40 19.56 -33.95
C GLY A 12 -7.08 19.82 -33.22
N LEU A 13 -6.34 18.77 -32.83
CA LEU A 13 -5.01 18.86 -32.21
C LEU A 13 -4.99 19.79 -30.99
N LYS A 14 -6.08 19.79 -30.22
CA LYS A 14 -6.22 20.62 -29.02
C LYS A 14 -5.42 20.01 -27.85
N PRO A 15 -4.53 20.76 -27.18
CA PRO A 15 -3.88 20.28 -25.97
C PRO A 15 -4.92 20.09 -24.85
N LEU A 16 -4.95 18.89 -24.28
CA LEU A 16 -5.82 18.53 -23.15
C LEU A 16 -5.06 18.63 -21.83
N ILE A 17 -3.86 18.05 -21.80
CA ILE A 17 -2.94 18.08 -20.64
C ILE A 17 -1.58 18.49 -21.19
N VAL A 18 -0.90 19.39 -20.48
CA VAL A 18 0.46 19.82 -20.79
C VAL A 18 1.25 19.88 -19.48
N GLN A 19 2.39 19.22 -19.46
CA GLN A 19 3.36 19.28 -18.39
C GLN A 19 4.70 19.73 -18.96
N THR A 20 5.29 20.74 -18.35
CA THR A 20 6.56 21.33 -18.79
C THR A 20 7.58 21.20 -17.67
N ASN A 21 8.82 20.84 -18.00
CA ASN A 21 9.90 20.69 -17.03
C ASN A 21 10.68 21.99 -16.79
N SER A 22 10.54 22.97 -17.68
CA SER A 22 11.25 24.25 -17.62
C SER A 22 10.34 25.40 -17.20
N VAL A 23 10.72 26.14 -16.15
CA VAL A 23 10.00 27.34 -15.70
C VAL A 23 9.96 28.44 -16.76
N THR A 24 10.93 28.46 -17.69
CA THR A 24 11.08 29.55 -18.68
C THR A 24 10.40 29.25 -20.01
N LYS A 25 10.02 28.01 -20.29
CA LYS A 25 9.47 27.61 -21.58
C LYS A 25 7.98 27.32 -21.46
N ASP A 26 7.18 27.92 -22.34
CA ASP A 26 5.73 27.67 -22.35
C ASP A 26 5.42 26.37 -23.11
N GLY A 27 5.10 25.32 -22.35
CA GLY A 27 4.70 24.03 -22.92
C GLY A 27 3.43 24.13 -23.77
N THR A 28 2.53 25.05 -23.45
CA THR A 28 1.27 25.24 -24.19
C THR A 28 1.54 25.79 -25.58
N GLU A 29 2.44 26.78 -25.69
CA GLU A 29 2.88 27.34 -26.97
C GLU A 29 3.56 26.29 -27.86
N MET A 30 4.36 25.40 -27.25
CA MET A 30 4.94 24.26 -27.97
C MET A 30 3.85 23.34 -28.53
N MET A 31 2.81 23.02 -27.76
CA MET A 31 1.71 22.16 -28.22
C MET A 31 0.85 22.83 -29.30
N ILE A 32 0.68 24.15 -29.23
CA ILE A 32 0.05 24.92 -30.32
C ILE A 32 0.91 24.88 -31.58
N SER A 33 2.24 24.94 -31.44
CA SER A 33 3.18 24.82 -32.56
C SER A 33 3.19 23.41 -33.15
N PHE A 34 3.01 22.38 -32.30
CA PHE A 34 2.86 21.00 -32.73
C PHE A 34 1.72 20.84 -33.73
N ALA A 35 0.56 21.44 -33.44
CA ALA A 35 -0.61 21.38 -34.33
C ALA A 35 -0.34 21.91 -35.75
N LYS A 36 0.60 22.84 -35.92
CA LYS A 36 0.98 23.41 -37.23
C LYS A 36 1.90 22.49 -38.04
N GLY A 37 2.70 21.67 -37.38
CA GLY A 37 3.70 20.78 -38.00
C GLY A 37 3.28 19.31 -38.06
N PHE A 38 2.16 18.95 -37.46
CA PHE A 38 1.69 17.57 -37.35
C PHE A 38 1.47 16.91 -38.72
N GLN A 39 1.93 15.66 -38.84
CA GLN A 39 1.73 14.81 -40.01
C GLN A 39 1.33 13.40 -39.57
N GLU A 40 0.13 12.94 -39.92
CA GLU A 40 -0.42 11.68 -39.38
C GLU A 40 0.42 10.43 -39.69
N GLU A 41 1.18 10.43 -40.78
CA GLU A 41 2.01 9.30 -41.21
C GLU A 41 3.39 9.24 -40.54
N GLN A 42 3.78 10.31 -39.82
CA GLN A 42 5.10 10.40 -39.19
C GLN A 42 5.00 10.15 -37.69
N SER A 43 6.09 9.68 -37.10
CA SER A 43 6.22 9.53 -35.63
C SER A 43 6.91 10.72 -34.97
N PHE A 44 7.56 11.57 -35.77
CA PHE A 44 8.22 12.78 -35.29
C PHE A 44 8.44 13.79 -36.41
N PHE A 45 8.63 15.05 -36.03
CA PHE A 45 9.19 16.08 -36.90
C PHE A 45 10.06 17.05 -36.10
N GLU A 46 10.90 17.81 -36.79
CA GLU A 46 11.80 18.79 -36.18
C GLU A 46 11.47 20.21 -36.64
N THR A 47 11.64 21.16 -35.73
CA THR A 47 11.70 22.60 -36.03
C THR A 47 13.12 23.11 -35.81
N SER A 48 13.33 24.43 -35.89
CA SER A 48 14.63 25.04 -35.59
C SER A 48 15.05 24.85 -34.14
N GLU A 49 14.09 24.85 -33.22
CA GLU A 49 14.33 24.88 -31.76
C GLU A 49 14.15 23.50 -31.12
N HIS A 50 13.13 22.74 -31.53
CA HIS A 50 12.69 21.54 -30.82
C HIS A 50 12.38 20.38 -31.78
N ARG A 51 12.39 19.17 -31.25
CA ARG A 51 11.87 17.97 -31.91
C ARG A 51 10.58 17.54 -31.22
N PHE A 52 9.56 17.25 -32.01
CA PHE A 52 8.27 16.73 -31.55
C PHE A 52 8.18 15.25 -31.90
N LEU A 53 8.06 14.40 -30.88
CA LEU A 53 7.82 12.95 -31.03
C LEU A 53 6.40 12.68 -30.55
N TYR A 54 5.65 11.86 -31.28
CA TYR A 54 4.26 11.59 -30.93
C TYR A 54 3.81 10.20 -31.35
N LEU A 55 2.96 9.62 -30.51
CA LEU A 55 2.33 8.32 -30.76
C LEU A 55 0.83 8.42 -30.45
N PRO A 56 -0.01 7.69 -31.21
CA PRO A 56 -1.44 7.66 -30.97
C PRO A 56 -1.74 7.01 -29.61
N LEU A 57 -2.58 7.68 -28.83
CA LEU A 57 -3.19 7.17 -27.61
C LEU A 57 -4.61 6.72 -27.97
N GLU A 58 -4.75 5.42 -28.25
CA GLU A 58 -5.95 4.84 -28.85
C GLU A 58 -6.40 5.60 -30.12
N SER A 59 -7.70 5.66 -30.40
CA SER A 59 -8.25 6.30 -31.60
C SER A 59 -8.47 7.81 -31.49
N LYS A 60 -8.35 8.40 -30.29
CA LYS A 60 -8.92 9.73 -29.99
C LYS A 60 -7.91 10.79 -29.53
N ALA A 61 -6.69 10.41 -29.17
CA ALA A 61 -5.67 11.36 -28.72
C ALA A 61 -4.28 10.95 -29.22
N TYR A 62 -3.31 11.84 -29.03
CA TYR A 62 -1.88 11.62 -29.21
C TYR A 62 -1.17 11.94 -27.90
N VAL A 63 -0.18 11.14 -27.52
CA VAL A 63 0.85 11.55 -26.56
C VAL A 63 1.97 12.19 -27.35
N VAL A 64 2.38 13.38 -26.95
CA VAL A 64 3.43 14.19 -27.58
C VAL A 64 4.50 14.46 -26.55
N ILE A 65 5.76 14.23 -26.88
CA ILE A 65 6.91 14.71 -26.11
C ILE A 65 7.71 15.68 -26.97
N VAL A 66 8.15 16.77 -26.34
CA VAL A 66 9.00 17.79 -26.93
C VAL A 66 10.39 17.63 -26.34
N THR A 67 11.37 17.48 -27.21
CA THR A 67 12.75 17.22 -26.82
C THR A 67 13.69 18.18 -27.51
N GLU A 68 14.85 18.40 -26.90
CA GLU A 68 15.95 19.09 -27.57
C GLU A 68 16.47 18.28 -28.78
N ARG A 69 16.96 18.97 -29.80
CA ARG A 69 17.43 18.31 -31.04
C ARG A 69 18.64 17.38 -30.83
N HIS A 70 19.45 17.66 -29.82
CA HIS A 70 20.60 16.83 -29.44
C HIS A 70 20.25 15.71 -28.44
N SER A 71 18.96 15.54 -28.11
CA SER A 71 18.49 14.41 -27.30
C SER A 71 18.55 13.10 -28.09
N ASN A 72 18.71 11.98 -27.38
CA ASN A 72 18.76 10.65 -27.98
C ASN A 72 17.35 10.19 -28.40
N VAL A 73 17.04 10.36 -29.69
CA VAL A 73 15.72 10.02 -30.27
C VAL A 73 15.29 8.59 -29.98
N VAL A 74 16.21 7.64 -30.00
CA VAL A 74 15.87 6.22 -29.81
C VAL A 74 15.34 6.01 -28.40
N GLN A 75 16.05 6.56 -27.42
CA GLN A 75 15.64 6.52 -26.02
C GLN A 75 14.34 7.30 -25.79
N ASP A 76 14.21 8.48 -26.40
CA ASP A 76 13.00 9.30 -26.27
C ASP A 76 11.76 8.59 -26.87
N LEU A 77 11.90 7.86 -27.99
CA LEU A 77 10.84 7.03 -28.57
C LEU A 77 10.48 5.82 -27.69
N GLU A 78 11.46 5.16 -27.09
CA GLU A 78 11.22 4.06 -26.14
C GLU A 78 10.41 4.55 -24.93
N VAL A 79 10.77 5.72 -24.40
CA VAL A 79 10.07 6.36 -23.28
C VAL A 79 8.66 6.78 -23.68
N LEU A 80 8.48 7.34 -24.88
CA LEU A 80 7.16 7.69 -25.41
C LEU A 80 6.27 6.45 -25.55
N GLY A 81 6.81 5.33 -26.03
CA GLY A 81 6.09 4.05 -26.10
C GLY A 81 5.64 3.57 -24.71
N LEU A 82 6.56 3.57 -23.73
CA LEU A 82 6.25 3.22 -22.35
C LEU A 82 5.16 4.13 -21.75
N LEU A 83 5.22 5.44 -22.01
CA LEU A 83 4.20 6.38 -21.57
C LEU A 83 2.83 6.03 -22.16
N VAL A 84 2.74 5.77 -23.46
CA VAL A 84 1.47 5.39 -24.11
C VAL A 84 0.88 4.13 -23.46
N ASP A 85 1.71 3.10 -23.25
CA ASP A 85 1.28 1.83 -22.66
C ASP A 85 0.77 1.98 -21.22
N ILE A 86 1.42 2.82 -20.42
CA ILE A 86 1.02 3.05 -19.02
C ILE A 86 -0.20 3.96 -18.94
N LEU A 87 -0.22 5.06 -19.70
CA LEU A 87 -1.32 6.01 -19.72
C LEU A 87 -2.62 5.36 -20.18
N ALA A 88 -2.58 4.50 -21.20
CA ALA A 88 -3.75 3.75 -21.66
C ALA A 88 -4.46 2.98 -20.53
N LYS A 89 -3.73 2.53 -19.49
CA LYS A 89 -4.29 1.84 -18.33
C LYS A 89 -4.89 2.76 -17.26
N GLN A 90 -4.57 4.06 -17.28
CA GLN A 90 -4.97 4.99 -16.21
C GLN A 90 -6.35 5.62 -16.41
N PHE A 91 -6.86 5.64 -17.64
CA PHE A 91 -8.14 6.29 -17.96
C PHE A 91 -9.33 5.44 -17.53
N THR A 92 -10.08 5.89 -16.52
CA THR A 92 -11.22 5.15 -15.96
C THR A 92 -12.46 5.16 -16.84
N GLU A 93 -12.63 6.21 -17.66
CA GLU A 93 -13.77 6.41 -18.56
C GLU A 93 -13.39 6.20 -20.04
N GLY A 94 -12.24 5.55 -20.28
CA GLY A 94 -11.62 5.44 -21.61
C GLY A 94 -11.00 6.74 -22.11
N VAL A 95 -10.34 6.68 -23.28
CA VAL A 95 -9.63 7.81 -23.89
C VAL A 95 -10.61 8.76 -24.59
N THR A 96 -11.41 9.48 -23.81
CA THR A 96 -12.25 10.60 -24.28
C THR A 96 -11.70 11.92 -23.76
N GLU A 97 -12.02 13.05 -24.39
CA GLU A 97 -11.52 14.36 -23.93
C GLU A 97 -11.88 14.61 -22.46
N SER A 98 -13.12 14.31 -22.05
CA SER A 98 -13.55 14.40 -20.66
C SER A 98 -12.83 13.40 -19.76
N GLY A 99 -12.69 12.14 -20.20
CA GLY A 99 -12.03 11.10 -19.42
C GLY A 99 -10.54 11.39 -19.16
N ILE A 100 -9.85 11.95 -20.16
CA ILE A 100 -8.46 12.39 -20.06
C ILE A 100 -8.34 13.52 -19.03
N VAL A 101 -9.17 14.58 -19.18
CA VAL A 101 -9.14 15.73 -18.27
C VAL A 101 -9.50 15.32 -16.84
N ASN A 102 -10.50 14.44 -16.66
CA ASN A 102 -10.88 13.93 -15.33
C ASN A 102 -9.78 13.06 -14.69
N SER A 103 -8.91 12.46 -15.50
CA SER A 103 -7.80 11.60 -15.04
C SER A 103 -6.47 12.35 -14.89
N TYR A 104 -6.46 13.69 -14.95
CA TYR A 104 -5.23 14.50 -15.01
C TYR A 104 -4.25 14.21 -13.86
N GLU A 105 -4.73 13.99 -12.63
CA GLU A 105 -3.87 13.70 -11.47
C GLU A 105 -3.08 12.40 -11.68
N ARG A 106 -3.72 11.36 -12.23
CA ARG A 106 -3.07 10.09 -12.52
C ARG A 106 -2.06 10.23 -13.64
N VAL A 107 -2.39 11.02 -14.66
CA VAL A 107 -1.49 11.31 -15.79
C VAL A 107 -0.23 12.02 -15.29
N LEU A 108 -0.37 13.03 -14.42
CA LEU A 108 0.76 13.75 -13.83
C LEU A 108 1.66 12.80 -13.03
N PHE A 109 1.08 11.95 -12.17
CA PHE A 109 1.89 10.97 -11.42
C PHE A 109 2.63 9.98 -12.31
N VAL A 110 2.01 9.54 -13.41
CA VAL A 110 2.72 8.69 -14.40
C VAL A 110 3.89 9.44 -15.00
N ILE A 111 3.68 10.69 -15.41
CA ILE A 111 4.75 11.47 -16.04
C ILE A 111 5.91 11.70 -15.06
N ASP A 112 5.62 12.04 -13.81
CA ASP A 112 6.64 12.28 -12.78
C ASP A 112 7.48 11.02 -12.49
N GLU A 113 6.86 9.83 -12.51
CA GLU A 113 7.57 8.56 -12.27
C GLU A 113 8.42 8.10 -13.46
N VAL A 114 8.02 8.44 -14.69
CA VAL A 114 8.73 8.02 -15.91
C VAL A 114 9.82 9.02 -16.30
N ILE A 115 9.53 10.33 -16.18
CA ILE A 115 10.40 11.43 -16.63
C ILE A 115 10.56 12.46 -15.51
N PRO A 116 11.31 12.14 -14.45
CA PRO A 116 11.67 13.11 -13.43
C PRO A 116 12.59 14.18 -14.03
N PHE A 117 12.19 15.45 -13.88
CA PHE A 117 12.97 16.62 -14.29
C PHE A 117 13.45 16.59 -15.75
N GLY A 118 12.70 15.97 -16.66
CA GLY A 118 13.04 15.93 -18.08
C GLY A 118 14.13 14.93 -18.48
N THR A 119 14.60 14.12 -17.53
CA THR A 119 15.51 13.01 -17.83
C THR A 119 14.75 11.69 -17.69
N PRO A 120 14.65 10.88 -18.76
CA PRO A 120 13.95 9.61 -18.67
C PRO A 120 14.70 8.64 -17.77
N VAL A 121 14.00 8.00 -16.84
CA VAL A 121 14.59 6.95 -16.00
C VAL A 121 14.58 5.65 -16.79
N THR A 122 15.77 5.23 -17.22
CA THR A 122 15.97 3.98 -17.97
C THR A 122 17.12 3.20 -17.35
N PRO A 123 17.02 1.86 -17.26
CA PRO A 123 15.87 1.01 -17.63
C PRO A 123 14.79 0.98 -16.53
N LEU A 124 13.51 1.12 -16.90
CA LEU A 124 12.38 0.85 -16.01
C LEU A 124 11.40 -0.14 -16.64
N SER A 125 10.91 -1.08 -15.84
CA SER A 125 9.81 -1.97 -16.19
C SER A 125 8.47 -1.31 -15.85
N ILE A 126 7.43 -1.59 -16.64
CA ILE A 126 6.05 -1.18 -16.34
C ILE A 126 5.63 -1.60 -14.93
N VAL A 127 6.06 -2.78 -14.47
CA VAL A 127 5.73 -3.31 -13.13
C VAL A 127 6.34 -2.46 -12.01
N GLU A 128 7.58 -1.98 -12.21
CA GLU A 128 8.27 -1.10 -11.26
C GLU A 128 7.56 0.26 -11.19
N ILE A 129 7.18 0.82 -12.34
CA ILE A 129 6.45 2.09 -12.41
C ILE A 129 5.09 1.96 -11.73
N GLU A 130 4.34 0.90 -12.01
CA GLU A 130 3.07 0.61 -11.34
C GLU A 130 3.22 0.44 -9.82
N LYS A 131 4.36 -0.06 -9.34
CA LYS A 131 4.66 -0.12 -7.90
C LYS A 131 4.92 1.26 -7.30
N ARG A 132 5.67 2.12 -8.00
CA ARG A 132 5.96 3.49 -7.54
C ARG A 132 4.73 4.37 -7.54
N LEU A 133 3.85 4.20 -8.54
CA LEU A 133 2.54 4.86 -8.58
C LEU A 133 1.64 4.51 -7.39
N LYS A 134 1.84 3.35 -6.75
CA LYS A 134 1.12 2.98 -5.51
C LYS A 134 1.71 3.63 -4.26
N MET A 135 2.79 4.40 -4.38
CA MET A 135 3.52 5.05 -3.29
C MET A 135 3.87 4.09 -2.15
N TYR A 136 4.19 2.83 -2.48
CA TYR A 136 4.45 1.80 -1.50
C TYR A 136 5.80 2.03 -0.80
N SER A 137 5.77 2.29 0.51
CA SER A 137 6.94 2.46 1.37
C SER A 137 7.09 1.29 2.34
N VAL A 138 8.16 0.50 2.16
CA VAL A 138 8.49 -0.64 3.04
C VAL A 138 8.72 -0.19 4.48
N LEU A 139 9.33 0.98 4.67
CA LEU A 139 9.60 1.53 6.00
C LEU A 139 8.32 1.88 6.75
N GLU A 140 7.33 2.42 6.04
CA GLU A 140 6.03 2.76 6.63
C GLU A 140 5.27 1.49 7.06
N GLU A 141 5.32 0.43 6.25
CA GLU A 141 4.69 -0.84 6.59
C GLU A 141 5.29 -1.44 7.87
N LEU A 142 6.62 -1.49 7.96
CA LEU A 142 7.32 -2.00 9.13
C LEU A 142 7.02 -1.17 10.39
N GLU A 143 6.98 0.16 10.27
CA GLU A 143 6.62 1.03 11.40
C GLU A 143 5.16 0.82 11.84
N ASN A 144 4.24 0.68 10.88
CA ASN A 144 2.84 0.40 11.15
C ASN A 144 2.65 -0.97 11.83
N GLU A 145 3.38 -1.99 11.42
CA GLU A 145 3.39 -3.31 12.06
C GLU A 145 3.90 -3.22 13.50
N GLN A 146 5.05 -2.59 13.72
CA GLN A 146 5.59 -2.40 15.07
C GLN A 146 4.65 -1.61 15.98
N ARG A 147 3.94 -0.60 15.44
CA ARG A 147 2.95 0.16 16.19
C ARG A 147 1.76 -0.72 16.59
N LYS A 148 1.24 -1.53 15.65
CA LYS A 148 0.15 -2.49 15.91
C LYS A 148 0.57 -3.52 16.96
N GLU A 149 1.77 -4.07 16.86
CA GLU A 149 2.30 -5.02 17.86
C GLU A 149 2.40 -4.40 19.25
N LYS A 150 2.92 -3.17 19.36
CA LYS A 150 2.98 -2.44 20.64
C LYS A 150 1.59 -2.17 21.22
N GLU A 151 0.62 -1.79 20.38
CA GLU A 151 -0.76 -1.57 20.79
C GLU A 151 -1.43 -2.87 21.26
N GLU A 152 -1.24 -3.96 20.53
CA GLU A 152 -1.75 -5.27 20.92
C GLU A 152 -1.11 -5.78 22.21
N ALA A 153 0.21 -5.63 22.38
CA ALA A 153 0.91 -5.97 23.60
C ALA A 153 0.39 -5.17 24.79
N ALA A 154 0.16 -3.86 24.62
CA ALA A 154 -0.44 -3.01 25.65
C ALA A 154 -1.89 -3.43 25.97
N ARG A 155 -2.68 -3.80 24.96
CA ARG A 155 -4.06 -4.28 25.15
C ARG A 155 -4.11 -5.62 25.89
N ARG A 156 -3.23 -6.56 25.54
CA ARG A 156 -3.09 -7.87 26.21
C ARG A 156 -2.69 -7.68 27.67
N LEU A 157 -1.70 -6.82 27.93
CA LEU A 157 -1.26 -6.51 29.30
C LEU A 157 -2.36 -5.86 30.14
N ARG A 158 -3.15 -4.96 29.57
CA ARG A 158 -4.31 -4.36 30.26
C ARG A 158 -5.36 -5.43 30.60
N HIS A 159 -5.69 -6.28 29.64
CA HIS A 159 -6.66 -7.36 29.83
C HIS A 159 -6.19 -8.37 30.90
N GLU A 160 -4.91 -8.74 30.89
CA GLU A 160 -4.33 -9.63 31.92
C GLU A 160 -4.38 -9.00 33.32
N ARG A 161 -4.01 -7.71 33.44
CA ARG A 161 -4.10 -6.97 34.71
C ARG A 161 -5.54 -6.88 35.22
N GLU A 162 -6.51 -6.63 34.35
CA GLU A 162 -7.93 -6.61 34.72
C GLU A 162 -8.41 -7.97 35.21
N LEU A 163 -8.03 -9.05 34.52
CA LEU A 163 -8.37 -10.42 34.92
C LEU A 163 -7.72 -10.80 36.26
N GLU A 164 -6.46 -10.39 36.48
CA GLU A 164 -5.77 -10.64 37.74
C GLU A 164 -6.44 -9.89 38.90
N GLN A 165 -6.81 -8.62 38.71
CA GLN A 165 -7.55 -7.85 39.71
C GLN A 165 -8.91 -8.48 40.03
N GLN A 166 -9.63 -9.01 39.04
CA GLN A 166 -10.87 -9.75 39.28
C GLN A 166 -10.63 -11.03 40.10
N ARG A 167 -9.58 -11.79 39.78
CA ARG A 167 -9.19 -13.00 40.53
C ARG A 167 -8.79 -12.69 41.97
N GLN A 168 -8.03 -11.61 42.19
CA GLN A 168 -7.64 -11.17 43.53
C GLN A 168 -8.86 -10.75 44.36
N LYS A 169 -9.76 -9.94 43.80
CA LYS A 169 -11.04 -9.56 44.47
C LYS A 169 -11.89 -10.79 44.82
N ALA A 170 -12.00 -11.77 43.92
CA ALA A 170 -12.73 -13.01 44.19
C ALA A 170 -12.07 -13.82 45.34
N LYS A 171 -10.74 -13.93 45.35
CA LYS A 171 -10.00 -14.60 46.43
C LYS A 171 -10.14 -13.86 47.76
N GLU A 172 -10.09 -12.53 47.78
CA GLU A 172 -10.33 -11.72 48.98
C GLU A 172 -11.74 -11.90 49.52
N GLN A 173 -12.76 -11.93 48.65
CA GLN A 173 -14.14 -12.22 49.05
C GLN A 173 -14.24 -13.62 49.68
N ILE A 174 -13.67 -14.64 49.05
CA ILE A 174 -13.65 -16.01 49.60
C ILE A 174 -12.87 -16.06 50.92
N GLY A 175 -11.73 -15.37 51.03
CA GLY A 175 -10.93 -15.30 52.24
C GLY A 175 -11.65 -14.61 53.40
N ARG A 176 -12.42 -13.54 53.14
CA ARG A 176 -13.28 -12.91 54.14
C ARG A 176 -14.39 -13.85 54.62
N VAL A 177 -14.98 -14.63 53.72
CA VAL A 177 -16.01 -15.63 54.06
C VAL A 177 -15.41 -16.75 54.92
N ILE A 178 -14.26 -17.30 54.52
CA ILE A 178 -13.58 -18.36 55.27
C ILE A 178 -13.10 -17.85 56.63
N GLY A 179 -12.59 -16.62 56.71
CA GLY A 179 -12.22 -15.97 57.98
C GLY A 179 -13.42 -15.81 58.91
N ALA A 180 -14.55 -15.32 58.37
CA ALA A 180 -15.80 -15.21 59.12
C ALA A 180 -16.33 -16.57 59.60
N VAL A 181 -16.12 -17.66 58.85
CA VAL A 181 -16.50 -19.03 59.25
C VAL A 181 -15.54 -19.62 60.30
N ARG A 182 -14.25 -19.30 60.25
CA ARG A 182 -13.25 -19.78 61.23
C ARG A 182 -13.46 -19.18 62.63
N ASP A 183 -13.90 -17.93 62.70
CA ASP A 183 -14.22 -17.27 63.98
C ASP A 183 -15.51 -17.80 64.63
N ILE A 184 -16.33 -18.58 63.92
CA ILE A 184 -17.52 -19.28 64.48
C ILE A 184 -17.12 -20.52 65.28
N GLY A 185 -15.92 -21.07 65.04
CA GLY A 185 -15.49 -22.35 65.61
C GLY A 185 -14.89 -22.27 67.02
N ARG A 186 -14.61 -21.07 67.55
CA ARG A 186 -13.91 -20.90 68.83
C ARG A 186 -14.81 -20.48 69.98
N ASP A 187 -15.88 -19.74 69.70
CA ASP A 187 -16.94 -19.41 70.63
C ASP A 187 -18.27 -19.70 69.92
N GLY A 188 -19.15 -20.49 70.55
CA GLY A 188 -20.41 -20.95 69.96
C GLY A 188 -21.27 -19.81 69.36
N PRO A 189 -22.24 -20.14 68.49
CA PRO A 189 -22.88 -19.17 67.60
C PRO A 189 -23.55 -18.04 68.37
N SER A 190 -22.94 -16.85 68.34
CA SER A 190 -23.51 -15.62 68.90
C SER A 190 -24.21 -14.82 67.80
N ALA A 191 -25.27 -14.10 68.15
CA ALA A 191 -26.13 -13.33 67.23
C ALA A 191 -25.40 -12.27 66.38
N ARG A 192 -24.14 -11.94 66.72
CA ARG A 192 -23.28 -11.04 65.93
C ARG A 192 -22.67 -11.73 64.70
N THR A 193 -22.47 -13.04 64.76
CA THR A 193 -21.84 -13.83 63.70
C THR A 193 -22.78 -14.02 62.49
N VAL A 194 -24.06 -14.24 62.74
CA VAL A 194 -25.11 -14.31 61.70
C VAL A 194 -25.34 -12.96 61.01
N SER A 195 -25.14 -11.84 61.72
CA SER A 195 -25.22 -10.50 61.13
C SER A 195 -24.07 -10.22 60.16
N ASN A 196 -22.86 -10.69 60.45
CA ASN A 196 -21.69 -10.47 59.59
C ASN A 196 -21.70 -11.36 58.33
N LEU A 197 -22.28 -12.58 58.41
CA LEU A 197 -22.45 -13.45 57.24
C LEU A 197 -23.51 -12.89 56.25
N ALA A 198 -24.56 -12.24 56.76
CA ALA A 198 -25.54 -11.53 55.94
C ALA A 198 -24.96 -10.30 55.23
N GLN A 199 -23.93 -9.68 55.81
CA GLN A 199 -23.24 -8.51 55.23
C GLN A 199 -22.08 -8.89 54.28
N ALA A 200 -21.55 -10.12 54.36
CA ALA A 200 -20.48 -10.63 53.49
C ALA A 200 -20.98 -11.21 52.15
N GLY A 201 -22.28 -11.14 51.84
CA GLY A 201 -22.79 -11.37 50.48
C GLY A 201 -22.65 -12.81 49.95
N VAL A 202 -22.63 -13.82 50.83
CA VAL A 202 -22.70 -15.23 50.40
C VAL A 202 -24.15 -15.61 50.21
N GLY A 203 -24.73 -15.19 49.08
CA GLY A 203 -26.15 -15.41 48.82
C GLY A 203 -26.49 -15.30 47.35
N ALA A 204 -26.07 -16.28 46.54
CA ALA A 204 -26.73 -16.58 45.27
C ALA A 204 -26.28 -17.95 44.73
N MET A 205 -26.61 -19.03 45.44
CA MET A 205 -26.56 -20.38 44.88
C MET A 205 -27.79 -21.17 45.33
N THR A 206 -28.93 -20.92 44.68
CA THR A 206 -30.15 -21.75 44.56
C THR A 206 -31.19 -20.87 43.87
N GLY A 207 -31.57 -21.12 42.63
CA GLY A 207 -32.37 -22.27 42.24
C GLY A 207 -33.83 -21.82 42.18
N GLN A 208 -34.25 -21.26 41.04
CA GLN A 208 -35.65 -20.94 40.80
C GLN A 208 -36.12 -21.62 39.52
N SER A 209 -36.89 -22.67 39.74
CA SER A 209 -37.67 -23.42 38.77
C SER A 209 -38.76 -22.54 38.16
N GLY A 210 -38.71 -22.36 36.83
CA GLY A 210 -39.77 -21.81 35.99
C GLY A 210 -40.00 -22.75 34.81
N SER A 211 -41.27 -22.99 34.48
CA SER A 211 -41.80 -23.98 33.52
C SER A 211 -41.29 -23.84 32.08
N PRO A 212 -41.34 -24.92 31.26
CA PRO A 212 -40.81 -24.92 29.91
C PRO A 212 -41.82 -24.36 28.92
N THR A 213 -41.50 -23.25 28.25
CA THR A 213 -42.17 -22.82 27.02
C THR A 213 -41.24 -23.07 25.84
N VAL A 214 -41.73 -23.83 24.87
CA VAL A 214 -41.03 -24.21 23.64
C VAL A 214 -40.92 -22.99 22.70
N PRO A 215 -39.72 -22.57 22.26
CA PRO A 215 -39.56 -21.66 21.14
C PRO A 215 -39.23 -22.43 19.84
N LYS A 216 -39.81 -21.94 18.73
CA LYS A 216 -39.65 -22.45 17.36
C LYS A 216 -38.19 -22.42 16.87
N PRO A 217 -37.79 -23.32 15.94
CA PRO A 217 -36.42 -23.37 15.44
C PRO A 217 -36.09 -22.14 14.56
N ARG A 218 -35.01 -21.43 14.92
CA ARG A 218 -34.40 -20.39 14.10
C ARG A 218 -33.25 -21.02 13.30
N ARG A 219 -33.26 -20.80 11.98
CA ARG A 219 -32.29 -21.30 10.99
C ARG A 219 -30.84 -21.17 11.46
N GLU A 220 -30.11 -22.29 11.38
CA GLU A 220 -28.66 -22.33 11.52
C GLU A 220 -28.01 -21.45 10.45
N PHE A 221 -27.16 -20.53 10.91
CA PHE A 221 -26.25 -19.81 10.02
C PHE A 221 -25.00 -20.68 9.89
N VAL A 222 -24.88 -21.36 8.75
CA VAL A 222 -23.69 -22.07 8.33
C VAL A 222 -22.54 -21.06 8.25
N ARG A 223 -21.46 -21.30 9.02
CA ARG A 223 -20.21 -20.59 8.80
C ARG A 223 -19.68 -21.00 7.42
N PRO A 224 -19.27 -20.08 6.53
CA PRO A 224 -18.51 -20.49 5.37
C PRO A 224 -17.18 -21.07 5.87
N ASP A 225 -16.84 -22.26 5.37
CA ASP A 225 -15.58 -22.92 5.63
C ASP A 225 -14.42 -21.95 5.36
N ALA A 226 -13.49 -21.85 6.30
CA ALA A 226 -12.20 -21.25 6.03
C ALA A 226 -11.52 -22.07 4.92
N PRO A 227 -10.92 -21.44 3.88
CA PRO A 227 -10.18 -22.20 2.88
C PRO A 227 -9.04 -22.95 3.58
N ALA A 228 -8.97 -24.25 3.28
CA ALA A 228 -7.93 -25.14 3.76
C ALA A 228 -6.53 -24.56 3.47
N ALA A 229 -5.63 -24.71 4.45
CA ALA A 229 -4.23 -24.35 4.31
C ALA A 229 -3.63 -24.98 3.04
N ALA A 230 -3.02 -24.15 2.20
CA ALA A 230 -2.27 -24.61 1.03
C ALA A 230 -1.06 -25.47 1.46
N PRO A 231 -0.70 -26.52 0.70
CA PRO A 231 0.45 -27.36 1.02
C PRO A 231 1.76 -26.58 0.89
N ALA A 232 2.69 -26.84 1.81
CA ALA A 232 4.01 -26.23 1.88
C ALA A 232 4.75 -26.31 0.53
N ALA A 233 5.13 -25.16 -0.02
CA ALA A 233 6.01 -25.09 -1.16
C ALA A 233 7.42 -25.55 -0.75
N ALA A 234 7.95 -26.52 -1.52
CA ALA A 234 9.27 -27.10 -1.34
C ALA A 234 10.38 -26.05 -1.47
N ALA A 235 11.39 -26.17 -0.60
CA ALA A 235 12.59 -25.35 -0.62
C ALA A 235 13.33 -25.43 -1.98
N PRO A 236 13.94 -24.34 -2.46
CA PRO A 236 14.74 -24.40 -3.67
C PRO A 236 16.00 -25.24 -3.44
N VAL A 237 16.25 -26.15 -4.37
CA VAL A 237 17.50 -26.92 -4.48
C VAL A 237 18.64 -25.94 -4.69
N VAL A 238 19.56 -25.86 -3.72
CA VAL A 238 20.83 -25.14 -3.86
C VAL A 238 21.68 -25.92 -4.87
N MET A 239 21.79 -25.41 -6.09
CA MET A 239 22.83 -25.84 -7.02
C MET A 239 24.18 -25.38 -6.45
N ALA A 240 25.00 -26.34 -6.03
CA ALA A 240 26.37 -26.09 -5.62
C ALA A 240 27.15 -25.52 -6.81
N ALA A 241 27.50 -24.24 -6.75
CA ALA A 241 28.54 -23.67 -7.60
C ALA A 241 29.88 -24.23 -7.12
N ASN A 242 30.48 -25.11 -7.92
CA ASN A 242 31.89 -25.47 -7.79
C ASN A 242 32.73 -24.20 -8.00
N ALA A 243 33.17 -23.59 -6.90
CA ALA A 243 34.24 -22.62 -6.93
C ALA A 243 35.56 -23.37 -7.18
N MET A 244 36.01 -23.35 -8.43
CA MET A 244 37.41 -23.61 -8.77
C MET A 244 38.27 -22.66 -7.94
N THR A 245 39.11 -23.22 -7.08
CA THR A 245 40.19 -22.53 -6.39
C THR A 245 41.16 -21.97 -7.42
N LEU A 246 41.04 -20.69 -7.72
CA LEU A 246 42.10 -19.92 -8.37
C LEU A 246 43.09 -19.50 -7.28
N ASP A 247 44.22 -20.19 -7.30
CA ASP A 247 45.48 -19.84 -6.66
C ASP A 247 45.87 -18.41 -7.05
N MET A 248 45.70 -17.47 -6.12
CA MET A 248 46.14 -16.09 -6.30
C MET A 248 47.44 -15.92 -5.53
N GLY A 249 48.53 -16.13 -6.27
CA GLY A 249 49.88 -15.92 -5.82
C GLY A 249 50.12 -14.51 -5.29
N MET A 250 50.99 -14.47 -4.29
CA MET A 250 51.64 -13.28 -3.75
C MET A 250 52.14 -12.36 -4.88
N MET A 251 51.73 -11.09 -4.85
CA MET A 251 52.46 -9.92 -5.34
C MET A 251 51.64 -8.71 -4.90
N GLY A 252 52.04 -8.01 -3.84
CA GLY A 252 52.95 -6.88 -3.97
C GLY A 252 52.21 -5.66 -3.42
N GLN A 253 52.39 -5.41 -2.12
CA GLN A 253 52.24 -4.07 -1.56
C GLN A 253 53.22 -3.17 -2.31
N ASP A 254 52.76 -2.02 -2.81
CA ASP A 254 53.45 -0.73 -2.73
C ASP A 254 52.72 0.34 -3.57
N ALA A 255 52.85 1.58 -3.10
CA ALA A 255 52.60 2.85 -3.78
C ALA A 255 51.16 3.41 -3.85
N TRP A 256 50.84 4.24 -2.85
CA TRP A 256 50.11 5.50 -3.08
C TRP A 256 50.96 6.63 -2.51
N ASP A 257 51.63 7.36 -3.41
CA ASP A 257 51.94 8.79 -3.30
C ASP A 257 50.95 9.53 -4.22
#